data_AF-A0A2M9PFK7-F1
#
_entry.id   AF-A0A2M9PFK7-F1
#
_cell.length_a   1.000
_cell.length_b   1.000
_cell.length_c   1.000
_cell.angle_alpha   90.00
_cell.angle_beta   90.00
_cell.angle_gamma   90.00
#
_symmetry.space_group_name_H-M   'P 1'
#
loop_
_entity.id
_entity.type
_entity.pdbx_description
1 polymer ?
#
loop_
_entity_poly.entity_id
_entity_poly.type
_entity_poly.pdbx_seq_one_letter_code
_entity_poly.pdbx_strand_id
1 'polypeptide(L)'
;MTVSMEQVPAPRQGKPHSPETRLKMRLAKLGKKHSEEHNRRTGEGLRRWSETAEPWQKRRGWWKYLSDQEAADLSVMRRAGLSRAEALRAIDRGDLAELALASIRRLDRLSEERS
;
A
#
# COMPACT_ATOMS: atom_id res chain seq x y z
N MET A 1 33.56 25.22 19.05
CA MET A 1 32.43 25.80 18.31
C MET A 1 31.51 24.67 17.89
N THR A 2 30.48 24.36 18.69
CA THR A 2 29.49 23.33 18.37
C THR A 2 28.35 24.00 17.61
N VAL A 3 28.18 23.63 16.34
CA VAL A 3 27.08 24.13 15.49
C VAL A 3 25.80 23.45 15.96
N SER A 4 24.86 24.24 16.47
CA SER A 4 23.52 23.81 16.83
C SER A 4 22.79 23.29 15.60
N MET A 5 22.37 22.03 15.64
CA MET A 5 21.45 21.42 14.69
C MET A 5 20.17 22.26 14.61
N GLU A 6 20.01 22.99 13.51
CA GLU A 6 18.78 23.76 13.23
C GLU A 6 17.57 22.81 13.13
N GLN A 7 16.52 23.15 13.89
CA GLN A 7 15.24 22.46 13.86
C GLN A 7 14.54 22.70 12.52
N VAL A 8 14.27 21.63 11.78
CA VAL A 8 13.46 21.67 10.56
C VAL A 8 11.98 21.93 10.94
N PRO A 9 11.31 22.96 10.39
CA PRO A 9 9.91 23.22 10.74
C PRO A 9 8.98 22.13 10.20
N ALA A 10 8.05 21.67 11.03
CA ALA A 10 7.07 20.64 10.69
C ALA A 10 6.18 21.06 9.50
N PRO A 11 5.73 20.11 8.65
CA PRO A 11 4.85 20.41 7.53
C PRO A 11 3.52 20.99 8.03
N ARG A 12 3.15 22.17 7.51
CA ARG A 12 1.86 22.80 7.80
C ARG A 12 0.73 21.94 7.20
N GLN A 13 0.06 21.15 8.03
CA GLN A 13 -1.15 20.44 7.62
C GLN A 13 -2.30 21.45 7.50
N GLY A 14 -2.79 21.67 6.28
CA GLY A 14 -3.99 22.48 6.04
C GLY A 14 -5.24 21.83 6.67
N LYS A 15 -6.23 22.66 7.03
CA LYS A 15 -7.50 22.17 7.60
C LYS A 15 -8.22 21.26 6.60
N PRO A 16 -8.79 20.11 7.02
CA PRO A 16 -9.52 19.23 6.13
C PRO A 16 -10.80 19.91 5.60
N HIS A 17 -11.11 19.71 4.32
CA HIS A 17 -12.36 20.22 3.72
C HIS A 17 -13.60 19.63 4.39
N SER A 18 -14.64 20.45 4.57
CA SER A 18 -15.96 20.03 5.03
C SER A 18 -16.60 18.99 4.09
N PRO A 19 -17.49 18.12 4.59
CA PRO A 19 -18.15 17.10 3.77
C PRO A 19 -18.92 17.70 2.58
N GLU A 20 -19.63 18.82 2.77
CA GLU A 20 -20.33 19.54 1.70
C GLU A 20 -19.39 20.01 0.59
N THR A 21 -18.22 20.55 0.98
CA THR A 21 -17.20 21.00 0.02
C THR A 21 -16.64 19.84 -0.77
N ARG A 22 -16.40 18.69 -0.13
CA ARG A 22 -15.96 17.47 -0.83
C ARG A 22 -16.99 16.98 -1.84
N LEU A 23 -18.28 17.01 -1.49
CA LEU A 23 -19.37 16.65 -2.38
C LEU A 23 -19.42 17.58 -3.61
N LYS A 24 -19.35 18.90 -3.40
CA LYS A 24 -19.33 19.88 -4.49
C LYS A 24 -18.14 19.66 -5.44
N MET A 25 -16.95 19.41 -4.90
CA MET A 25 -15.77 19.08 -5.70
C MET A 25 -15.93 17.77 -6.48
N ARG A 26 -16.54 16.75 -5.88
CA ARG A 26 -16.81 15.46 -6.55
C ARG A 26 -17.78 15.64 -7.70
N LEU A 27 -18.90 16.33 -7.48
CA LEU A 27 -19.90 16.62 -8.52
C LEU A 27 -19.30 17.41 -9.68
N ALA A 28 -18.45 18.40 -9.40
CA ALA A 28 -17.79 19.20 -10.43
C ALA A 28 -16.83 18.40 -11.34
N LYS A 29 -16.34 17.24 -10.88
CA LYS A 29 -15.43 16.35 -11.61
C LYS A 29 -16.14 15.13 -12.21
N LEU A 30 -17.35 14.81 -11.76
CA LEU A 30 -18.09 13.64 -12.20
C LEU A 30 -18.43 13.75 -13.69
N GLY A 31 -18.16 12.68 -14.45
CA GLY A 31 -18.42 12.61 -15.90
C GLY A 31 -17.40 13.33 -16.80
N LYS A 32 -16.44 14.08 -16.25
CA LYS A 32 -15.38 14.71 -17.04
C LYS A 32 -14.32 13.68 -17.41
N LYS A 33 -14.16 13.43 -18.71
CA LYS A 33 -13.08 12.57 -19.24
C LYS A 33 -11.81 13.40 -19.43
N HIS A 34 -10.67 12.78 -19.16
CA HIS A 34 -9.37 13.33 -19.54
C HIS A 34 -9.21 13.30 -21.07
N SER A 35 -8.47 14.26 -21.63
CA SER A 35 -8.10 14.24 -23.04
C SER A 35 -7.21 13.03 -23.36
N GLU A 36 -7.20 12.61 -24.62
CA GLU A 36 -6.35 11.51 -25.08
C GLU A 36 -4.87 11.78 -24.80
N GLU A 37 -4.41 13.01 -25.02
CA GLU A 37 -3.05 13.45 -24.70
C GLU A 37 -2.73 13.29 -23.21
N HIS A 38 -3.66 13.66 -22.32
CA HIS A 38 -3.48 13.51 -20.88
C HIS A 38 -3.38 12.03 -20.48
N ASN A 39 -4.23 11.19 -21.06
CA ASN A 39 -4.19 9.75 -20.84
C ASN A 39 -2.87 9.15 -21.34
N ARG A 40 -2.41 9.56 -22.53
CA ARG A 40 -1.14 9.12 -23.11
C ARG A 40 0.03 9.46 -22.21
N ARG A 41 0.14 10.72 -21.78
CA ARG A 41 1.20 11.18 -20.87
C ARG A 41 1.19 10.44 -19.53
N THR A 42 0.00 10.19 -18.98
CA THR A 42 -0.14 9.43 -17.75
C THR A 42 0.30 7.97 -17.93
N GLY A 43 -0.07 7.36 -19.06
CA GLY A 43 0.36 6.01 -19.43
C GLY A 43 1.87 5.90 -19.64
N GLU A 44 2.48 6.85 -20.33
CA GLU A 44 3.94 6.94 -20.52
C GLU A 44 4.67 7.11 -19.18
N GLY A 45 4.17 7.99 -18.32
CA GLY A 45 4.72 8.17 -16.97
C GLY A 45 4.66 6.89 -16.13
N LEU A 46 3.56 6.14 -16.23
CA LEU A 46 3.40 4.87 -15.53
C LEU A 46 4.33 3.79 -16.09
N ARG A 47 4.50 3.73 -17.43
CA ARG A 47 5.45 2.81 -18.08
C ARG A 47 6.87 3.10 -17.62
N ARG A 48 7.29 4.36 -17.71
CA ARG A 48 8.61 4.81 -17.24
C ARG A 48 8.85 4.46 -15.78
N TRP A 49 7.88 4.73 -14.90
CA TRP A 49 7.97 4.32 -13.50
C TRP A 49 8.11 2.81 -13.35
N SER A 50 7.32 2.02 -14.10
CA SER A 50 7.41 0.56 -14.06
C SER A 50 8.73 0.02 -14.59
N GLU A 51 9.39 0.69 -15.53
CA GLU A 51 10.70 0.29 -16.03
C GLU A 51 11.80 0.56 -15.00
N THR A 52 11.74 1.69 -14.30
CA THR A 52 12.78 2.11 -13.34
C THR A 52 12.52 1.66 -11.90
N ALA A 53 11.30 1.27 -11.55
CA ALA A 53 10.96 0.91 -10.20
C ALA A 53 11.55 -0.46 -9.82
N GLU A 54 12.18 -0.49 -8.66
CA GLU A 54 12.66 -1.72 -8.03
C GLU A 54 11.48 -2.70 -7.83
N PRO A 55 11.73 -4.02 -7.91
CA PRO A 55 10.67 -5.02 -7.80
C PRO A 55 9.79 -4.85 -6.57
N TRP A 56 10.36 -4.47 -5.42
CA TRP A 56 9.60 -4.25 -4.17
C TRP A 56 8.75 -2.97 -4.18
N GLN A 57 9.08 -1.96 -4.99
CA GLN A 57 8.28 -0.74 -5.15
C GLN A 57 6.99 -0.99 -5.96
N LYS A 58 7.00 -2.01 -6.82
CA LYS A 58 5.83 -2.45 -7.59
C LYS A 58 4.84 -3.24 -6.73
N ARG A 59 5.27 -3.72 -5.57
CA ARG A 59 4.48 -4.55 -4.68
C ARG A 59 3.57 -3.73 -3.78
N ARG A 60 2.44 -4.32 -3.39
CA ARG A 60 1.44 -3.68 -2.54
C ARG A 60 1.32 -4.38 -1.19
N GLY A 61 0.91 -3.63 -0.17
CA GLY A 61 0.69 -4.19 1.16
C GLY A 61 1.97 -4.78 1.75
N TRP A 62 1.93 -6.02 2.22
CA TRP A 62 3.08 -6.67 2.86
C TRP A 62 4.08 -7.26 1.89
N TRP A 63 3.71 -7.42 0.61
CA TRP A 63 4.61 -7.93 -0.42
C TRP A 63 5.83 -7.03 -0.61
N LYS A 64 5.74 -5.73 -0.28
CA LYS A 64 6.87 -4.78 -0.36
C LYS A 64 8.03 -5.10 0.60
N TYR A 65 7.78 -5.92 1.62
CA TYR A 65 8.79 -6.34 2.60
C TYR A 65 9.44 -7.69 2.26
N LEU A 66 9.02 -8.30 1.14
CA LEU A 66 9.57 -9.56 0.67
C LEU A 66 10.53 -9.30 -0.49
N SER A 67 11.55 -10.14 -0.62
CA SER A 67 12.41 -10.23 -1.80
C SER A 67 11.67 -10.90 -2.98
N ASP A 68 12.28 -10.92 -4.16
CA ASP A 68 11.78 -11.65 -5.33
C ASP A 68 11.65 -13.14 -5.08
N GLN A 69 12.67 -13.75 -4.50
CA GLN A 69 12.66 -15.16 -4.14
C GLN A 69 11.58 -15.45 -3.08
N GLU A 70 11.54 -14.67 -2.00
CA GLU A 70 10.58 -14.86 -0.91
C GLU A 70 9.12 -14.75 -1.37
N ALA A 71 8.81 -13.85 -2.31
CA ALA A 71 7.46 -13.74 -2.84
C ALA A 71 7.08 -14.87 -3.80
N ALA A 72 8.05 -15.39 -4.56
CA ALA A 72 7.86 -16.58 -5.37
C ALA A 72 7.58 -17.80 -4.48
N ASP A 73 8.40 -18.01 -3.45
CA ASP A 73 8.25 -19.09 -2.48
C ASP A 73 6.92 -19.01 -1.74
N LEU A 74 6.54 -17.82 -1.26
CA LEU A 74 5.23 -17.60 -0.64
C LEU A 74 4.07 -17.94 -1.59
N SER A 75 4.21 -17.64 -2.88
CA SER A 75 3.19 -17.94 -3.88
C SER A 75 3.04 -19.46 -4.12
N VAL A 76 4.16 -20.18 -4.16
CA VAL A 76 4.18 -21.65 -4.28
C VAL A 76 3.51 -22.30 -3.06
N MET A 77 3.91 -21.90 -1.85
CA MET A 77 3.37 -22.44 -0.60
C MET A 77 1.85 -22.20 -0.47
N ARG A 78 1.38 -21.00 -0.85
CA ARG A 78 -0.06 -20.70 -0.85
C ARG A 78 -0.84 -21.50 -1.88
N ARG A 79 -0.26 -21.81 -3.04
CA ARG A 79 -0.89 -22.73 -4.03
C ARG A 79 -0.92 -24.16 -3.52
N ALA A 80 0.05 -24.56 -2.69
CA ALA A 80 0.08 -25.85 -2.01
C ALA A 80 -0.90 -25.94 -0.81
N GLY A 81 -1.66 -24.88 -0.51
CA GLY A 81 -2.70 -24.88 0.50
C GLY A 81 -2.28 -24.36 1.87
N LEU A 82 -1.03 -23.92 2.05
CA LEU A 82 -0.61 -23.30 3.30
C LEU A 82 -1.32 -21.97 3.52
N SER A 83 -1.72 -21.70 4.77
CA SER A 83 -2.19 -20.38 5.15
C SER A 83 -1.08 -19.36 4.96
N ARG A 84 -1.46 -18.09 4.82
CA ARG A 84 -0.48 -17.00 4.65
C ARG A 84 0.52 -16.94 5.81
N ALA A 85 0.07 -17.18 7.04
CA ALA A 85 0.94 -17.14 8.21
C ALA A 85 1.95 -18.30 8.22
N GLU A 86 1.50 -19.51 7.89
CA GLU A 86 2.37 -20.69 7.78
C GLU A 86 3.40 -20.52 6.67
N ALA A 87 2.96 -20.04 5.50
CA ALA A 87 3.84 -19.80 4.37
C ALA A 87 4.88 -18.70 4.65
N LEU A 88 4.53 -17.66 5.43
CA LEU A 88 5.48 -16.63 5.87
C LEU A 88 6.50 -17.17 6.89
N ARG A 89 6.06 -18.03 7.82
CA ARG A 89 6.97 -18.70 8.77
C ARG A 89 7.95 -19.63 8.05
N ALA A 90 7.50 -20.30 6.99
CA ALA A 90 8.32 -21.23 6.21
C ALA A 90 9.42 -20.54 5.37
N ILE A 91 9.33 -19.22 5.14
CA ILE A 91 10.38 -18.41 4.49
C ILE A 91 11.13 -17.52 5.48
N ASP A 92 11.16 -17.90 6.76
CA ASP A 92 11.81 -17.17 7.86
C ASP A 92 11.29 -15.73 8.08
N ARG A 93 10.07 -15.43 7.63
CA ARG A 93 9.38 -14.14 7.84
C ARG A 93 8.37 -14.20 8.97
N GLY A 94 8.84 -14.65 10.14
CA GLY A 94 8.03 -14.74 11.35
C GLY A 94 7.43 -13.39 11.79
N ASP A 95 8.16 -12.30 11.58
CA ASP A 95 7.72 -10.92 11.82
C ASP A 95 6.44 -10.58 11.02
N LEU A 96 6.41 -10.95 9.73
CA LEU A 96 5.24 -10.74 8.88
C LEU A 96 4.12 -11.74 9.16
N ALA A 97 4.45 -12.95 9.61
CA ALA A 97 3.47 -13.97 9.96
C ALA A 97 2.62 -13.56 11.16
N GLU A 98 3.23 -12.94 12.19
CA GLU A 98 2.49 -12.45 13.36
C GLU A 98 1.53 -11.31 12.99
N LEU A 99 1.95 -10.41 12.09
CA LEU A 99 1.07 -9.38 11.55
C LEU A 99 -0.11 -10.00 10.76
N ALA A 100 0.13 -11.09 10.03
CA ALA A 100 -0.91 -11.85 9.35
C ALA A 100 -1.96 -12.41 10.30
N LEU A 101 -1.51 -13.06 11.37
CA LEU A 101 -2.39 -13.64 12.38
C LEU A 101 -3.16 -12.57 13.16
N ALA A 102 -2.48 -11.48 13.54
CA ALA A 102 -3.13 -10.36 14.24
C ALA A 102 -4.23 -9.71 13.39
N SER A 103 -4.02 -9.61 12.07
CA SER A 103 -5.03 -9.10 11.14
C SER A 103 -6.24 -10.03 11.05
N ILE A 104 -6.04 -11.35 11.03
CA ILE A 104 -7.13 -12.33 11.00
C ILE A 104 -7.95 -12.21 12.30
N ARG A 105 -7.31 -12.24 13.47
CA ARG A 105 -7.97 -12.10 14.78
C ARG A 105 -8.78 -10.81 14.89
N ARG A 106 -8.27 -9.71 14.32
CA ARG A 106 -9.01 -8.43 14.29
C ARG A 106 -10.28 -8.55 13.45
N LEU A 107 -10.20 -9.20 12.29
CA LEU A 107 -11.36 -9.37 11.41
C LEU A 107 -12.42 -10.28 12.04
N ASP A 108 -12.01 -11.35 12.73
CA ASP A 108 -12.93 -12.24 13.44
C ASP A 108 -13.69 -11.49 14.54
N ARG A 109 -12.99 -10.71 15.37
CA ARG A 109 -13.62 -9.87 16.40
C ARG A 109 -14.64 -8.90 15.81
N LEU A 110 -14.30 -8.24 14.72
CA LEU A 110 -15.22 -7.31 14.04
C LEU A 110 -16.42 -8.03 13.40
N SER A 111 -16.30 -9.32 13.10
CA SER A 111 -17.41 -10.14 12.60
C SER A 111 -18.37 -10.54 13.73
N GLU A 112 -17.82 -10.88 14.90
CA GLU A 112 -18.59 -11.18 16.11
C GLU A 112 -19.38 -9.97 16.61
N GLU A 113 -18.77 -8.77 16.61
CA GLU A 113 -19.43 -7.52 17.00
C GLU A 113 -20.57 -7.09 16.06
N ARG A 114 -20.67 -7.69 14.86
CA ARG A 114 -21.68 -7.37 13.84
C ARG A 114 -22.79 -8.42 13.73
N SER A 115 -22.69 -9.53 14.47
CA SER A 115 -23.71 -10.59 14.54
C SER A 115 -24.57 -10.42 15.78
#